data_AF-A0A969H4M7-F1
#
_entry.id   AF-A0A969H4M7-F1
#
_cell.length_a   1.000
_cell.length_b   1.000
_cell.length_c   1.000
_cell.angle_alpha   90.00
_cell.angle_beta   90.00
_cell.angle_gamma   90.00
#
_symmetry.space_group_name_H-M   'P 1'
#
loop_
_entity.id
_entity.type
_entity.pdbx_description
1 polymer ?
#
loop_
_entity_poly.entity_id
_entity_poly.type
_entity_poly.pdbx_seq_one_letter_code
_entity_poly.pdbx_strand_id
1 'polypeptide(L)'
;MLLTPFERGLIAHLIADWLLQNDWMANNKPNLRHPAAWTHAAIQAVALTIALGWQAGLVLGLIHLLVDTRCPLGYWQRMFRQTRNGPATLHVAIWGDQVTHIAMIAMWVALTT
;
A
#
# COMPACT_ATOMS: atom_id res chain seq x y z
N MET A 1 17.63 -16.82 -13.07
CA MET A 1 16.74 -15.75 -13.59
C MET A 1 16.65 -14.66 -12.55
N LEU A 2 16.64 -13.40 -12.96
CA LEU A 2 16.39 -12.26 -12.08
C LEU A 2 14.90 -11.91 -12.16
N LEU A 3 14.31 -11.52 -11.03
CA LEU A 3 12.93 -11.02 -10.97
C LEU A 3 12.79 -9.72 -11.77
N THR A 4 11.67 -9.54 -12.46
CA THR A 4 11.28 -8.29 -13.12
C THR A 4 11.08 -7.16 -12.09
N PRO A 5 11.12 -5.88 -12.50
CA PRO A 5 10.82 -4.77 -11.60
C PRO A 5 9.47 -4.92 -10.89
N PHE A 6 8.43 -5.30 -11.63
CA PHE A 6 7.10 -5.51 -11.04
C PHE A 6 7.11 -6.60 -9.97
N GLU A 7 7.71 -7.77 -10.24
CA GLU A 7 7.79 -8.87 -9.26
C GLU A 7 8.57 -8.45 -8.01
N ARG A 8 9.66 -7.70 -8.17
CA ARG A 8 10.44 -7.15 -7.03
C ARG A 8 9.60 -6.19 -6.20
N GLY A 9 8.89 -5.27 -6.85
CA GLY A 9 8.00 -4.30 -6.19
C GLY A 9 6.86 -4.98 -5.44
N LEU A 10 6.19 -5.93 -6.09
CA LEU A 10 5.11 -6.73 -5.50
C LEU A 10 5.58 -7.48 -4.24
N ILE A 11 6.69 -8.19 -4.32
CA ILE A 11 7.24 -8.94 -3.18
C ILE A 11 7.64 -7.99 -2.05
N ALA A 12 8.31 -6.88 -2.35
CA ALA A 12 8.71 -5.90 -1.35
C ALA A 12 7.50 -5.28 -0.61
N HIS A 13 6.45 -4.93 -1.35
CA HIS A 13 5.21 -4.42 -0.78
C HIS A 13 4.53 -5.45 0.14
N LEU A 14 4.41 -6.70 -0.29
CA LEU A 14 3.79 -7.77 0.53
C LEU A 14 4.59 -8.04 1.81
N ILE A 15 5.92 -8.05 1.74
CA ILE A 15 6.78 -8.19 2.92
C ILE A 15 6.52 -7.04 3.89
N ALA A 16 6.47 -5.80 3.41
CA ALA A 16 6.23 -4.63 4.24
C ALA A 16 4.83 -4.64 4.88
N ASP A 17 3.78 -5.01 4.14
CA ASP A 17 2.39 -4.97 4.62
C ASP A 17 1.97 -6.16 5.49
N TRP A 18 2.57 -7.33 5.28
CA TRP A 18 2.12 -8.56 5.94
C TRP A 18 3.12 -9.14 6.93
N LEU A 19 4.43 -8.97 6.70
CA LEU A 19 5.45 -9.51 7.59
C LEU A 19 6.02 -8.46 8.54
N LEU A 20 6.19 -7.23 8.08
CA LEU A 20 6.78 -6.15 8.87
C LEU A 20 5.73 -5.27 9.55
N GLN A 21 4.49 -5.25 9.05
CA GLN A 21 3.39 -4.57 9.72
C GLN A 21 2.98 -5.32 10.99
N ASN A 22 2.75 -4.58 12.06
CA ASN A 22 2.26 -5.10 13.34
C ASN A 22 0.89 -4.47 13.68
N ASP A 23 0.28 -4.95 14.76
CA ASP A 23 -1.04 -4.50 15.20
C ASP A 23 -1.12 -2.98 15.44
N TRP A 24 -0.07 -2.41 16.05
CA TRP A 24 0.03 -0.97 16.28
C TRP A 24 -0.03 -0.16 14.98
N MET A 25 0.67 -0.62 13.94
CA MET A 25 0.60 -0.01 12.60
C MET A 25 -0.77 -0.19 11.98
N ALA A 26 -1.29 -1.43 11.92
CA ALA A 26 -2.55 -1.74 11.25
C ALA A 26 -3.74 -0.95 11.79
N ASN A 27 -3.77 -0.72 13.12
CA ASN A 27 -4.86 -0.01 13.79
C ASN A 27 -4.74 1.52 13.70
N ASN A 28 -3.54 2.07 13.50
CA ASN A 28 -3.32 3.52 13.57
C ASN A 28 -2.86 4.17 12.27
N LYS A 29 -2.43 3.40 11.25
CA LYS A 29 -1.95 3.93 9.96
C LYS A 29 -2.94 4.81 9.19
N PRO A 30 -4.28 4.69 9.36
CA PRO A 30 -5.20 5.62 8.71
C PRO A 30 -5.12 7.07 9.24
N ASN A 31 -4.52 7.30 10.41
CA ASN A 31 -4.42 8.63 11.01
C ASN A 31 -3.04 9.25 10.79
N LEU A 32 -2.93 10.22 9.88
CA LEU A 32 -1.68 10.92 9.56
C LEU A 32 -1.07 11.71 10.74
N ARG A 33 -1.85 12.01 11.80
CA ARG A 33 -1.32 12.63 13.02
C ARG A 33 -0.67 11.63 13.95
N HIS A 34 -0.88 10.34 13.73
CA HIS A 34 -0.31 9.28 14.54
C HIS A 34 1.01 8.80 13.93
N PRO A 35 2.08 8.60 14.73
CA PRO A 35 3.39 8.21 14.22
C PRO A 35 3.36 6.88 13.43
N ALA A 36 2.44 5.98 13.75
CA ALA A 36 2.25 4.72 13.04
C ALA A 36 2.07 4.85 11.52
N ALA A 37 1.37 5.89 11.06
CA ALA A 37 1.19 6.14 9.63
C ALA A 37 2.55 6.36 8.94
N TRP A 38 3.39 7.19 9.55
CA TRP A 38 4.73 7.51 9.05
C TRP A 38 5.70 6.34 9.19
N THR A 39 5.65 5.60 10.31
CA THR A 39 6.48 4.41 10.50
C THR A 39 6.19 3.36 9.43
N HIS A 40 4.91 3.07 9.19
CA HIS A 40 4.52 2.09 8.18
C HIS A 40 4.88 2.54 6.76
N ALA A 41 4.58 3.79 6.40
CA ALA A 41 4.96 4.35 5.11
C ALA A 41 6.49 4.40 4.91
N ALA A 42 7.28 4.63 5.96
CA ALA A 42 8.73 4.59 5.90
C ALA A 42 9.25 3.18 5.62
N ILE A 43 8.67 2.14 6.24
CA ILE A 43 9.00 0.74 5.94
C ILE A 43 8.74 0.44 4.46
N GLN A 44 7.59 0.87 3.93
CA GLN A 44 7.24 0.73 2.52
C GLN A 44 8.21 1.48 1.61
N ALA A 45 8.54 2.74 1.94
CA ALA A 45 9.49 3.54 1.18
C ALA A 45 10.88 2.90 1.13
N VAL A 46 11.36 2.33 2.23
CA VAL A 46 12.65 1.61 2.28
C VAL A 46 12.58 0.33 1.47
N ALA A 47 11.54 -0.49 1.65
CA ALA A 47 11.37 -1.74 0.91
C ALA A 47 11.32 -1.50 -0.61
N LEU A 48 10.55 -0.50 -1.05
CA LEU A 48 10.43 -0.12 -2.45
C LEU A 48 11.68 0.60 -2.99
N THR A 49 12.45 1.31 -2.14
CA THR A 49 13.77 1.83 -2.53
C THR A 49 14.72 0.70 -2.92
N ILE A 50 14.77 -0.36 -2.10
CA ILE A 50 15.61 -1.53 -2.37
C ILE A 50 15.12 -2.27 -3.62
N ALA A 51 13.80 -2.34 -3.82
CA ALA A 51 13.20 -3.07 -4.94
C ALA A 51 13.22 -2.32 -6.28
N LEU A 52 13.12 -0.99 -6.29
CA LEU A 52 12.84 -0.21 -7.50
C LEU A 52 13.67 1.08 -7.63
N GLY A 53 14.52 1.39 -6.64
CA GLY A 53 15.33 2.62 -6.61
C GLY A 53 14.69 3.74 -5.77
N TRP A 54 15.50 4.73 -5.41
CA TRP A 54 15.13 5.75 -4.42
C TRP A 54 13.95 6.63 -4.87
N GLN A 55 13.82 6.93 -6.17
CA GLN A 55 12.67 7.68 -6.67
C GLN A 55 11.36 6.92 -6.46
N ALA A 56 11.38 5.61 -6.72
CA ALA A 56 10.23 4.75 -6.51
C ALA A 56 9.87 4.67 -5.03
N GLY A 57 10.85 4.46 -4.15
CA GLY A 57 10.63 4.43 -2.71
C GLY A 57 10.04 5.72 -2.16
N LEU A 58 10.53 6.88 -2.61
CA LEU A 58 9.98 8.18 -2.20
C LEU A 58 8.55 8.37 -2.71
N VAL A 59 8.31 8.18 -4.00
CA VAL A 59 7.00 8.45 -4.63
C VAL A 59 5.96 7.42 -4.17
N LEU A 60 6.26 6.13 -4.27
CA LEU A 60 5.34 5.07 -3.88
C LEU A 60 5.15 5.01 -2.36
N GLY A 61 6.16 5.35 -1.55
CA GLY A 61 5.99 5.47 -0.09
C GLY A 61 5.01 6.58 0.29
N LEU A 62 5.06 7.73 -0.39
CA LEU A 62 4.07 8.81 -0.20
C LEU A 62 2.68 8.42 -0.69
N ILE A 63 2.59 7.76 -1.85
CA ILE A 63 1.30 7.25 -2.36
C ILE A 63 0.72 6.22 -1.38
N HIS A 64 1.55 5.31 -0.85
CA HIS A 64 1.15 4.29 0.13
C HIS A 64 0.55 4.94 1.37
N LEU A 65 1.23 5.95 1.93
CA LEU A 65 0.73 6.75 3.07
C LEU A 65 -0.66 7.36 2.79
N LEU A 66 -0.89 7.89 1.59
CA LEU A 66 -2.16 8.50 1.21
C LEU A 66 -3.27 7.46 1.03
N VAL A 67 -2.98 6.32 0.41
CA VAL A 67 -3.93 5.21 0.24
C VAL A 67 -4.35 4.66 1.61
N ASP A 68 -3.40 4.50 2.53
CA ASP A 68 -3.64 3.98 3.88
C ASP A 68 -4.56 4.84 4.75
N THR A 69 -4.78 6.11 4.39
CA THR A 69 -5.81 6.95 5.03
C THR A 69 -7.22 6.38 4.86
N ARG A 70 -7.40 5.42 3.94
CA ARG A 70 -8.67 4.81 3.53
C ARG A 70 -9.66 5.79 2.92
N CYS A 71 -9.32 7.07 2.78
CA CYS A 71 -10.15 8.06 2.13
C CYS A 71 -10.36 7.76 0.63
N PRO A 72 -9.32 7.45 -0.16
CA PRO A 72 -9.50 7.12 -1.58
C PRO A 72 -10.33 5.85 -1.77
N LEU A 73 -9.97 4.79 -1.04
CA LEU A 73 -10.69 3.51 -1.12
C LEU A 73 -12.14 3.64 -0.63
N GLY A 74 -12.39 4.40 0.43
CA GLY A 74 -13.73 4.67 0.94
C GLY A 74 -14.60 5.51 0.00
N TYR A 75 -13.99 6.38 -0.82
CA TYR A 75 -14.68 7.04 -1.94
C TYR A 75 -15.03 6.03 -3.04
N TRP A 76 -14.05 5.22 -3.46
CA TRP A 76 -14.24 4.21 -4.50
C TRP A 76 -15.33 3.19 -4.13
N GLN A 77 -15.29 2.66 -2.91
CA GLN A 77 -16.30 1.73 -2.38
C GLN A 77 -17.71 2.30 -2.43
N ARG A 78 -17.87 3.62 -2.21
CA ARG A 78 -19.17 4.30 -2.35
C ARG A 78 -19.61 4.41 -3.81
N MET A 79 -18.69 4.83 -4.68
CA MET A 79 -18.95 5.01 -6.11
C MET A 79 -19.40 3.70 -6.78
N PHE A 80 -18.74 2.59 -6.45
CA PHE A 80 -19.05 1.26 -7.01
C PHE A 80 -19.99 0.41 -6.15
N ARG A 81 -20.53 0.96 -5.06
CA ARG A 81 -21.43 0.26 -4.13
C ARG A 81 -20.86 -1.08 -3.64
N GLN A 82 -19.56 -1.11 -3.34
CA GLN A 82 -18.89 -2.29 -2.79
C GLN A 82 -19.41 -2.61 -1.38
N THR A 83 -19.18 -3.84 -0.92
CA THR A 83 -19.54 -4.28 0.43
C THR A 83 -18.88 -3.39 1.49
N ARG A 84 -19.71 -2.78 2.33
CA ARG A 84 -19.28 -1.87 3.42
C ARG A 84 -19.88 -2.23 4.78
N ASN A 85 -20.73 -3.25 4.83
CA ASN A 85 -21.39 -3.74 6.04
C ASN A 85 -21.41 -5.28 6.06
N GLY A 86 -21.45 -5.88 7.26
CA GLY A 86 -21.52 -7.32 7.44
C GLY A 86 -20.15 -8.02 7.42
N PRO A 87 -20.13 -9.37 7.47
CA PRO A 87 -18.93 -10.16 7.74
C PRO A 87 -17.83 -10.05 6.68
N ALA A 88 -18.18 -9.72 5.44
CA ALA A 88 -17.21 -9.58 4.35
C ALA A 88 -16.53 -8.20 4.29
N THR A 89 -16.94 -7.23 5.10
CA THR A 89 -16.46 -5.83 5.03
C THR A 89 -14.94 -5.72 5.19
N LEU A 90 -14.40 -6.41 6.19
CA LEU A 90 -12.97 -6.36 6.48
C LEU A 90 -12.15 -6.95 5.33
N HIS A 91 -12.60 -8.08 4.77
CA HIS A 91 -11.93 -8.70 3.62
C HIS A 91 -11.95 -7.80 2.40
N VAL A 92 -13.09 -7.18 2.06
CA VAL A 92 -13.18 -6.26 0.93
C VAL A 92 -12.30 -5.03 1.14
N ALA A 93 -12.19 -4.52 2.35
CA ALA A 93 -11.30 -3.41 2.67
C ALA A 93 -9.82 -3.81 2.49
N ILE A 94 -9.39 -4.95 3.02
CA ILE A 94 -8.01 -5.44 2.91
C ILE A 94 -7.65 -5.73 1.45
N TRP A 95 -8.48 -6.47 0.72
CA TRP A 95 -8.18 -6.79 -0.68
C TRP A 95 -8.23 -5.54 -1.58
N GLY A 96 -9.15 -4.61 -1.33
CA GLY A 96 -9.19 -3.34 -2.04
C GLY A 96 -7.95 -2.48 -1.81
N ASP A 97 -7.44 -2.47 -0.57
CA ASP A 97 -6.19 -1.80 -0.21
C ASP A 97 -5.00 -2.41 -0.97
N GLN A 98 -4.82 -3.74 -0.90
CA GLN A 98 -3.75 -4.45 -1.61
C GLN A 98 -3.79 -4.23 -3.13
N VAL A 99 -4.97 -4.36 -3.75
CA VAL A 99 -5.13 -4.12 -5.20
C VAL A 99 -4.73 -2.69 -5.56
N THR A 100 -5.08 -1.72 -4.74
CA THR A 100 -4.74 -0.31 -4.99
C THR A 100 -3.22 -0.12 -4.98
N HIS A 101 -2.53 -0.61 -3.96
CA HIS A 101 -1.08 -0.48 -3.85
C HIS A 101 -0.34 -1.22 -4.98
N ILE A 102 -0.75 -2.45 -5.29
CA ILE A 102 -0.17 -3.23 -6.39
C ILE A 102 -0.39 -2.53 -7.74
N ALA A 103 -1.56 -1.94 -7.96
CA ALA A 103 -1.83 -1.16 -9.16
C ALA A 103 -0.92 0.08 -9.26
N MET A 104 -0.63 0.76 -8.15
CA MET A 104 0.32 1.89 -8.14
C MET A 104 1.75 1.45 -8.48
N ILE A 105 2.18 0.28 -7.99
CA ILE A 105 3.48 -0.31 -8.36
C ILE A 105 3.51 -0.64 -9.86
N ALA A 106 2.45 -1.28 -10.38
CA ALA A 106 2.35 -1.61 -11.80
C ALA A 106 2.41 -0.35 -12.68
N MET A 107 1.66 0.70 -12.29
CA MET A 107 1.68 1.99 -12.98
C MET A 107 3.06 2.65 -12.93
N TRP A 108 3.73 2.63 -11.78
CA TRP A 108 5.09 3.16 -11.66
C TRP A 108 6.03 2.47 -12.64
N VAL A 109 6.05 1.13 -12.65
CA VAL A 109 6.89 0.35 -13.55
C VAL A 109 6.56 0.72 -15.00
N ALA A 110 5.29 0.67 -15.40
CA ALA A 110 4.87 0.97 -16.76
C ALA A 110 5.23 2.38 -17.27
N LEU A 111 5.40 3.36 -16.37
CA LEU A 111 5.72 4.75 -16.71
C LEU A 111 7.22 5.08 -16.59
N THR A 112 8.03 4.19 -16.01
CA THR A 112 9.44 4.48 -15.67
C THR A 112 10.44 3.47 -16.22
N THR A 113 9.96 2.35 -16.78
CA THR A 113 10.76 1.37 -17.53
C THR A 113 10.47 1.44 -19.01
#